data_AF-A0A2J6W149-F1
#
_entry.id   AF-A0A2J6W149-F1
#
_cell.length_a   1.000
_cell.length_b   1.000
_cell.length_c   1.000
_cell.angle_alpha   90.00
_cell.angle_beta   90.00
_cell.angle_gamma   90.00
#
_symmetry.space_group_name_H-M   'P 1'
#
loop_
_entity.id
_entity.type
_entity.pdbx_description
1 polymer ?
#
loop_
_entity_poly.entity_id
_entity_poly.type
_entity_poly.pdbx_seq_one_letter_code
_entity_poly.pdbx_strand_id
1 'polypeptide(L)'
;MTGNNKIYTKYKKLIELLNLRQLDVYRIEGKDGKIKEIIRLLDPTTRKVANVDLNTVRESLNYIEFLNKIKEGALKEGISINDRVWNSTLKLLNKNK
;
A
#
# COMPACT_ATOMS: atom_id res chain seq x y z
N MET A 1 -17.56 -15.32 -9.55
CA MET A 1 -17.09 -14.04 -8.95
C MET A 1 -15.84 -14.25 -8.08
N THR A 2 -14.73 -14.75 -8.62
CA THR A 2 -13.59 -15.27 -7.82
C THR A 2 -12.26 -14.53 -8.00
N GLY A 3 -12.20 -13.47 -8.81
CA GLY A 3 -10.96 -12.73 -9.10
C GLY A 3 -10.57 -11.68 -8.04
N ASN A 4 -11.54 -10.96 -7.47
CA ASN A 4 -11.25 -9.81 -6.60
C ASN A 4 -10.59 -10.18 -5.26
N ASN A 5 -10.91 -11.34 -4.68
CA ASN A 5 -10.34 -11.76 -3.39
C ASN A 5 -8.83 -12.02 -3.46
N LYS A 6 -8.32 -12.54 -4.59
CA LYS A 6 -6.88 -12.80 -4.77
C LYS A 6 -6.07 -11.52 -4.90
N ILE A 7 -6.64 -10.50 -5.54
CA ILE A 7 -5.98 -9.20 -5.74
C ILE A 7 -5.91 -8.47 -4.39
N TYR A 8 -7.02 -8.39 -3.67
CA TYR A 8 -7.07 -7.78 -2.33
C TYR A 8 -6.04 -8.40 -1.38
N THR A 9 -5.95 -9.74 -1.35
CA THR A 9 -4.98 -10.44 -0.49
C THR A 9 -3.53 -10.17 -0.85
N LYS A 10 -3.19 -9.96 -2.13
CA LYS A 10 -1.81 -9.64 -2.53
C LYS A 10 -1.36 -8.28 -2.03
N TYR A 11 -2.11 -7.22 -2.32
CA TYR A 11 -1.72 -5.86 -1.90
C TYR A 11 -1.76 -5.69 -0.38
N LYS A 12 -2.70 -6.35 0.30
CA LYS A 12 -2.71 -6.41 1.77
C LYS A 12 -1.42 -7.05 2.32
N LYS A 13 -0.99 -8.19 1.76
CA LYS A 13 0.27 -8.84 2.17
C LYS A 13 1.49 -7.95 1.94
N LEU A 14 1.52 -7.20 0.83
CA LEU A 14 2.61 -6.25 0.57
C LEU A 14 2.70 -5.17 1.65
N ILE A 15 1.56 -4.64 2.11
CA ILE A 15 1.50 -3.68 3.23
C ILE A 15 1.98 -4.34 4.52
N GLU A 16 1.58 -5.59 4.79
CA GLU A 16 1.98 -6.33 5.99
C GLU A 16 3.50 -6.57 6.05
N LEU A 17 4.17 -6.75 4.91
CA LEU A 17 5.64 -6.84 4.85
C LEU A 17 6.34 -5.56 5.32
N LEU A 18 5.66 -4.41 5.25
CA LEU A 18 6.15 -3.13 5.75
C LEU A 18 5.89 -2.94 7.26
N ASN A 19 5.42 -3.97 7.96
CA ASN A 19 4.94 -3.91 9.35
C ASN A 19 3.77 -2.94 9.55
N LEU A 20 2.98 -2.69 8.50
CA LEU A 20 1.77 -1.88 8.56
C LEU A 20 0.53 -2.77 8.45
N ARG A 21 -0.61 -2.28 8.92
CA ARG A 21 -1.90 -2.95 8.75
C ARG A 21 -2.80 -2.12 7.84
N GLN A 22 -3.28 -2.72 6.76
CA GLN A 22 -4.35 -2.13 5.95
C GLN A 22 -5.66 -2.16 6.76
N LEU A 23 -6.26 -1.00 6.99
CA LEU A 23 -7.58 -0.87 7.62
C LEU A 23 -8.65 -0.94 6.54
N ASP A 24 -8.68 0.07 5.67
CA ASP A 24 -9.70 0.25 4.65
C ASP A 24 -9.06 0.67 3.32
N VAL A 25 -9.86 0.56 2.26
CA VAL A 25 -9.54 1.04 0.93
C VAL A 25 -10.77 1.77 0.40
N TYR A 26 -10.58 3.02 0.02
CA TYR A 26 -11.60 3.79 -0.69
C TYR A 26 -11.21 3.91 -2.15
N ARG A 27 -12.16 3.65 -3.03
CA ARG A 27 -12.03 3.90 -4.46
C ARG A 27 -12.92 5.10 -4.79
N ILE A 28 -12.33 6.13 -5.35
CA ILE A 28 -12.97 7.41 -5.65
C ILE A 28 -12.88 7.64 -7.14
N GLU A 29 -14.03 7.89 -7.77
CA GLU A 29 -14.11 8.32 -9.15
C GLU A 29 -14.12 9.85 -9.20
N GLY A 30 -13.15 10.42 -9.91
CA GLY A 30 -13.02 11.86 -10.12
C GLY A 30 -14.03 12.36 -11.16
N LYS A 31 -14.26 13.68 -11.16
CA LYS A 31 -15.11 14.33 -12.16
C LYS A 31 -14.58 14.18 -13.59
N ASP A 32 -13.30 13.91 -13.75
CA ASP A 32 -12.62 13.63 -15.03
C ASP A 32 -12.72 12.15 -15.44
N GLY A 33 -13.51 11.33 -14.74
CA GLY A 33 -13.67 9.91 -14.99
C GLY A 33 -12.48 9.05 -14.53
N LYS A 34 -11.45 9.66 -13.93
CA LYS A 34 -10.30 8.91 -13.43
C LYS A 34 -10.61 8.31 -12.07
N ILE A 35 -10.20 7.05 -11.90
CA ILE A 35 -10.35 6.34 -10.64
C ILE A 35 -9.04 6.44 -9.85
N LYS A 36 -9.14 6.84 -8.59
CA LYS A 36 -8.03 6.80 -7.63
C LYS A 36 -8.41 6.02 -6.38
N GLU A 37 -7.41 5.51 -5.69
CA GLU A 37 -7.60 4.81 -4.43
C GLU A 37 -6.87 5.48 -3.26
N ILE A 38 -7.56 5.54 -2.12
CA ILE A 38 -6.98 5.93 -0.84
C ILE A 38 -6.90 4.68 0.04
N ILE A 39 -5.71 4.40 0.57
CA ILE A 39 -5.46 3.27 1.46
C ILE A 39 -5.27 3.79 2.88
N ARG A 40 -6.11 3.33 3.81
CA ARG A 40 -5.94 3.60 5.23
C ARG A 40 -4.99 2.58 5.84
N LEU A 41 -3.92 3.07 6.44
CA LEU A 41 -2.87 2.27 7.05
C LEU A 41 -2.83 2.55 8.55
N LEU A 42 -2.60 1.52 9.35
CA LEU A 42 -2.27 1.62 10.76
C LEU A 42 -0.82 1.18 10.95
N ASP A 43 -0.02 2.02 11.61
CA ASP A 43 1.22 1.57 12.22
C ASP A 43 0.89 0.93 13.59
N PRO A 44 1.06 -0.39 13.75
CA PRO A 44 0.74 -1.08 15.00
C PRO A 44 1.59 -0.60 16.19
N THR A 45 2.80 -0.08 15.93
CA THR A 45 3.76 0.35 16.94
C THR A 45 3.35 1.68 17.57
N THR A 46 3.02 2.66 16.73
CA THR A 46 2.67 4.01 17.17
C THR A 46 1.15 4.23 17.30
N ARG A 47 0.34 3.25 16.86
CA ARG A 47 -1.12 3.36 16.70
C ARG A 47 -1.59 4.45 15.74
N LYS A 48 -0.67 5.06 15.00
CA LYS A 48 -0.98 6.14 14.08
C LYS A 48 -1.66 5.60 12.83
N VAL A 49 -2.66 6.35 12.35
CA VAL A 49 -3.36 6.05 11.10
C VAL A 49 -2.92 7.04 10.03
N ALA A 50 -2.59 6.53 8.84
CA ALA A 50 -2.23 7.31 7.66
C ALA A 50 -3.21 7.04 6.52
N ASN A 51 -3.58 8.09 5.79
CA ASN A 51 -4.39 7.98 4.58
C ASN A 51 -3.48 8.20 3.37
N VAL A 52 -3.20 7.14 2.61
CA VAL A 52 -2.30 7.20 1.45
C VAL A 52 -3.11 7.26 0.16
N ASP A 53 -3.08 8.40 -0.53
CA ASP A 53 -3.64 8.55 -1.88
C ASP A 53 -2.66 7.99 -2.92
N LEU A 54 -3.07 6.94 -3.63
CA LEU A 54 -2.28 6.33 -4.71
C LEU A 54 -2.32 7.18 -6.00
N ASN A 55 -3.30 8.08 -6.13
CA ASN A 55 -3.62 8.86 -7.32
C ASN A 55 -3.91 8.01 -8.59
N THR A 56 -4.16 6.72 -8.39
CA THR A 56 -4.54 5.72 -9.41
C THR A 56 -5.11 4.50 -8.69
N VAL A 57 -5.57 3.50 -9.44
CA VAL A 57 -5.93 2.18 -8.92
C VAL A 57 -4.67 1.35 -8.64
N ARG A 58 -4.65 0.58 -7.55
CA ARG A 58 -3.47 -0.24 -7.19
C ARG A 58 -3.07 -1.23 -8.29
N GLU A 59 -4.04 -1.71 -9.06
CA GLU A 59 -3.86 -2.69 -10.13
C GLU A 59 -3.10 -2.12 -11.34
N SER A 60 -3.04 -0.79 -11.47
CA SER A 60 -2.23 -0.14 -12.51
C SER A 60 -0.76 0.00 -12.12
N LEU A 61 -0.39 -0.39 -10.90
CA LEU A 61 0.97 -0.28 -10.36
C LEU A 61 1.60 -1.66 -10.26
N ASN A 62 2.88 -1.75 -10.61
CA ASN A 62 3.65 -2.92 -10.21
C ASN A 62 3.89 -2.91 -8.68
N TYR A 63 4.32 -4.04 -8.11
CA TYR A 63 4.43 -4.15 -6.65
C TYR A 63 5.46 -3.21 -6.03
N ILE A 64 6.53 -2.86 -6.75
CA ILE A 64 7.56 -1.93 -6.26
C ILE A 64 7.01 -0.50 -6.29
N GLU A 65 6.35 -0.10 -7.38
CA GLU A 65 5.68 1.21 -7.49
C GLU A 65 4.62 1.39 -6.41
N PHE A 66 3.81 0.36 -6.17
CA PHE A 66 2.82 0.34 -5.11
C PHE A 66 3.48 0.57 -3.74
N LEU A 67 4.52 -0.20 -3.40
CA LEU A 67 5.22 -0.07 -2.13
C LEU A 67 5.91 1.28 -1.95
N ASN A 68 6.46 1.86 -3.02
CA ASN A 68 7.03 3.21 -2.98
C ASN A 68 5.96 4.25 -2.65
N LYS A 69 4.79 4.19 -3.31
CA LYS A 69 3.66 5.08 -2.99
C LYS A 69 3.19 4.91 -1.54
N ILE A 70 3.14 3.68 -1.04
CA ILE A 70 2.83 3.42 0.38
C ILE A 70 3.87 4.06 1.30
N LYS A 71 5.18 3.88 1.03
CA LYS A 71 6.27 4.45 1.83
C LYS A 71 6.21 5.98 1.84
N GLU A 72 6.09 6.60 0.67
CA GLU A 72 6.04 8.05 0.53
C GLU A 72 4.78 8.65 1.18
N GLY A 73 3.61 8.04 0.95
CA GLY A 73 2.35 8.49 1.54
C GLY A 73 2.34 8.34 3.06
N ALA A 74 2.78 7.19 3.57
CA ALA A 74 2.90 6.96 5.00
C ALA A 74 3.85 7.97 5.66
N LEU A 75 4.98 8.28 5.02
CA LEU A 75 5.94 9.26 5.52
C LEU A 75 5.35 10.68 5.58
N LYS A 76 4.59 11.09 4.55
CA LYS A 76 3.88 12.40 4.54
C LYS A 76 2.88 12.51 5.69
N GLU A 77 2.22 11.41 6.01
CA GLU A 77 1.32 11.30 7.15
C GLU A 77 2.08 11.06 8.47
N GLY A 78 3.41 11.02 8.46
CA GLY A 78 4.30 10.90 9.61
C GLY A 78 4.38 9.50 10.22
N ILE A 79 4.29 8.46 9.40
CA ILE A 79 4.67 7.07 9.70
C ILE A 79 5.96 6.77 8.91
N SER A 80 7.06 6.54 9.63
CA SER A 80 8.34 6.21 9.00
C SER A 80 8.54 4.69 8.92
N ILE A 81 8.83 4.19 7.72
CA ILE A 81 9.16 2.78 7.50
C ILE A 81 10.67 2.62 7.59
N ASN A 82 11.12 1.80 8.54
CA ASN A 82 12.54 1.51 8.77
C ASN A 82 13.22 0.91 7.52
N ASP A 83 14.41 1.38 7.17
CA ASP A 83 15.17 0.92 6.00
C ASP A 83 15.50 -0.58 6.04
N ARG A 84 15.67 -1.19 7.22
CA ARG A 84 15.84 -2.63 7.35
C ARG A 84 14.62 -3.39 6.86
N VAL A 85 13.41 -2.94 7.24
CA VAL A 85 12.14 -3.55 6.82
C VAL A 85 11.95 -3.34 5.32
N TRP A 86 12.23 -2.14 4.84
CA TRP A 86 12.20 -1.81 3.42
C TRP A 86 13.11 -2.71 2.58
N ASN A 87 14.39 -2.78 2.93
CA ASN A 87 15.39 -3.59 2.21
C ASN A 87 15.07 -5.09 2.26
N SER A 88 14.54 -5.58 3.38
CA SER A 88 14.09 -6.97 3.51
C SER A 88 12.90 -7.26 2.60
N THR A 89 11.95 -6.33 2.52
CA THR A 89 10.77 -6.43 1.64
C THR A 89 11.18 -6.49 0.17
N LEU A 90 12.08 -5.61 -0.27
CA LEU A 90 12.57 -5.60 -1.66
C LEU A 90 13.31 -6.90 -2.02
N LYS A 91 14.12 -7.44 -1.11
CA LYS A 91 14.79 -8.74 -1.30
C LYS A 91 13.78 -9.88 -1.49
N LEU A 92 12.70 -9.90 -0.72
CA LEU A 92 11.65 -10.92 -0.84
C LEU A 92 10.92 -10.85 -2.19
N LEU A 93 10.69 -9.64 -2.72
CA LEU A 93 10.04 -9.48 -4.02
C LEU A 93 10.93 -9.92 -5.18
N ASN A 94 12.24 -9.67 -5.06
CA ASN A 94 13.20 -10.09 -6.07
C ASN A 94 13.45 -11.61 -6.07
N LYS A 95 13.30 -12.28 -4.93
CA LYS A 95 13.40 -13.76 -4.84
C LYS A 95 12.20 -14.50 -5.43
N ASN A 96 11.06 -13.83 -5.58
CA ASN A 96 9.81 -14.40 -6.09
C ASN A 96 9.51 -13.97 -7.54
N LYS A 97 10.49 -13.36 -8.23
CA LYS A 97 10.49 -13.17 -9.69
C LYS A 97 11.00 -14.43 -10.36
#